data_AF-A0A6I5WG02-F1
#
_entry.id   AF-A0A6I5WG02-F1
#
_cell.length_a   1.000
_cell.length_b   1.000
_cell.length_c   1.000
_cell.angle_alpha   90.00
_cell.angle_beta   90.00
_cell.angle_gamma   90.00
#
_symmetry.space_group_name_H-M   'P 1'
#
loop_
_entity.id
_entity.type
_entity.pdbx_description
1 polymer ?
#
loop_
_entity_poly.entity_id
_entity_poly.type
_entity_poly.pdbx_seq_one_letter_code
_entity_poly.pdbx_strand_id
1 'polypeptide(L)'
;MSIVEDLGAQVRAAVDDLPLGQLAQALERFGLAAERLRWVRQESADPMGVPELSSAIEHAETAGYALRVAQEQLTAYLAAIGLAPDGAPAPRPAPEQRRPRHDAPDAAPPVALPPEPAADAPAPRWWAARVAELTGGGTASADRPDGTVADPGELLRRVVGAVRSGDRDRLRAELGRAHADVGLGVAAVAPPLLRELAGELLGHPPRAEDLPRLRRELDGRVRDLLPGLPAPVLDTLLTRVCRMPPPRRGDGERPHAADPAVTAGVLAGVLLDRLGRELPPTDERERRAEDARARDVADDDRRRAAADRARAADAEWERRAEAAREQAAAARARVAAAQQRAADVRRTAPPAAGRPGPAGTPAWRTPIRRDVDG
;
A
#
# COMPACT_ATOMS: atom_id res chain seq x y z
N MET A 1 -42.02 14.40 -2.90
CA MET A 1 -41.22 13.32 -3.52
C MET A 1 -42.05 12.07 -3.47
N SER A 2 -42.07 11.30 -4.56
CA SER A 2 -42.84 10.06 -4.64
C SER A 2 -42.13 8.95 -3.86
N ILE A 3 -42.89 8.14 -3.13
CA ILE A 3 -42.39 6.95 -2.39
C ILE A 3 -41.56 6.03 -3.30
N VAL A 4 -41.92 5.99 -4.59
CA VAL A 4 -41.23 5.18 -5.62
C VAL A 4 -39.83 5.73 -5.94
N GLU A 5 -39.65 7.05 -5.93
CA GLU A 5 -38.36 7.71 -6.18
C GLU A 5 -37.40 7.51 -4.99
N ASP A 6 -37.92 7.64 -3.76
CA ASP A 6 -37.17 7.41 -2.52
C ASP A 6 -36.72 5.94 -2.40
N LEU A 7 -37.60 5.00 -2.74
CA LEU A 7 -37.27 3.57 -2.78
C LEU A 7 -36.20 3.28 -3.86
N GLY A 8 -36.32 3.91 -5.03
CA GLY A 8 -35.32 3.81 -6.09
C GLY A 8 -33.94 4.33 -5.68
N ALA A 9 -33.89 5.43 -4.92
CA ALA A 9 -32.64 5.96 -4.38
C ALA A 9 -32.01 5.02 -3.34
N GLN A 10 -32.82 4.45 -2.45
CA GLN A 10 -32.35 3.49 -1.44
C GLN A 10 -31.81 2.19 -2.05
N VAL A 11 -32.47 1.65 -3.07
CA VAL A 11 -32.02 0.44 -3.75
C VAL A 11 -30.71 0.67 -4.51
N ARG A 12 -30.51 1.84 -5.13
CA ARG A 12 -29.24 2.19 -5.78
C ARG A 12 -28.10 2.32 -4.77
N ALA A 13 -28.33 2.99 -3.65
CA ALA A 13 -27.35 3.06 -2.56
C ALA A 13 -26.95 1.68 -2.04
N ALA A 14 -27.92 0.77 -1.87
CA ALA A 14 -27.65 -0.61 -1.44
C ALA A 14 -26.88 -1.44 -2.48
N VAL A 15 -27.04 -1.15 -3.79
CA VAL A 15 -26.25 -1.78 -4.86
C VAL A 15 -24.81 -1.26 -4.88
N ASP A 16 -24.62 0.03 -4.65
CA ASP A 16 -23.28 0.65 -4.59
C ASP A 16 -22.47 0.16 -3.37
N ASP A 17 -23.15 -0.19 -2.27
CA ASP A 17 -22.55 -0.74 -1.05
C ASP A 17 -22.19 -2.24 -1.14
N LEU A 18 -22.50 -2.93 -2.24
CA LEU A 18 -22.13 -4.34 -2.42
C LEU A 18 -20.60 -4.51 -2.46
N PRO A 19 -20.01 -5.42 -1.66
CA PRO A 19 -18.55 -5.52 -1.48
C PRO A 19 -17.83 -6.24 -2.66
N LEU A 20 -18.23 -5.98 -3.91
CA LEU A 20 -17.68 -6.62 -5.11
C LEU A 20 -16.17 -6.37 -5.26
N GLY A 21 -15.71 -5.15 -4.96
CA GLY A 21 -14.28 -4.80 -5.01
C GLY A 21 -13.46 -5.49 -3.93
N GLN A 22 -14.01 -5.64 -2.71
CA GLN A 22 -13.35 -6.35 -1.61
C GLN A 22 -13.28 -7.85 -1.89
N LEU A 23 -14.31 -8.43 -2.51
CA LEU A 23 -14.33 -9.84 -2.91
C LEU A 23 -13.34 -10.13 -4.05
N ALA A 24 -13.24 -9.25 -5.05
CA ALA A 24 -12.24 -9.39 -6.11
C ALA A 24 -10.80 -9.36 -5.54
N GLN A 25 -10.54 -8.46 -4.59
CA GLN A 25 -9.24 -8.40 -3.90
C GLN A 25 -8.98 -9.63 -3.02
N ALA A 26 -10.00 -10.21 -2.41
CA ALA A 26 -9.88 -11.46 -1.67
C ALA A 26 -9.55 -12.64 -2.61
N LEU A 27 -10.23 -12.76 -3.76
CA LEU A 27 -9.94 -13.78 -4.78
C LEU A 27 -8.52 -13.65 -5.34
N GLU A 28 -8.03 -12.43 -5.58
CA GLU A 28 -6.64 -12.20 -6.00
C GLU A 28 -5.62 -12.67 -4.95
N ARG A 29 -5.89 -12.39 -3.66
CA ARG A 29 -5.06 -12.87 -2.55
C ARG A 29 -5.12 -14.40 -2.39
N PHE A 30 -6.29 -15.00 -2.61
CA PHE A 30 -6.43 -16.46 -2.59
C PHE A 30 -5.72 -17.12 -3.79
N GLY A 31 -5.73 -16.50 -4.97
CA GLY A 31 -4.95 -16.95 -6.12
C GLY A 31 -3.45 -16.94 -5.83
N LEU A 32 -2.94 -15.86 -5.25
CA LEU A 32 -1.54 -15.76 -4.82
C LEU A 32 -1.18 -16.78 -3.73
N ALA A 33 -2.11 -17.08 -2.81
CA ALA A 33 -1.93 -18.12 -1.80
C ALA A 33 -1.95 -19.53 -2.41
N ALA A 34 -2.83 -19.78 -3.38
CA ALA A 34 -2.93 -21.04 -4.11
C ALA A 34 -1.67 -21.31 -4.94
N GLU A 35 -1.10 -20.30 -5.59
CA GLU A 35 0.17 -20.42 -6.31
C GLU A 35 1.33 -20.74 -5.36
N ARG A 36 1.38 -20.09 -4.19
CA ARG A 36 2.39 -20.39 -3.16
C ARG A 36 2.25 -21.80 -2.61
N LEU A 37 1.02 -22.26 -2.37
CA LEU A 37 0.75 -23.63 -1.92
C LEU A 37 1.00 -24.67 -3.03
N ARG A 38 0.81 -24.30 -4.30
CA ARG A 38 1.16 -25.14 -5.45
C ARG A 38 2.68 -25.34 -5.56
N TRP A 39 3.45 -24.29 -5.28
CA TRP A 39 4.91 -24.39 -5.13
C TRP A 39 5.32 -25.26 -3.94
N VAL A 40 4.67 -25.09 -2.78
CA VAL A 40 4.90 -25.95 -1.61
C VAL A 40 4.51 -27.40 -1.89
N ARG A 41 3.46 -27.65 -2.69
CA ARG A 41 3.01 -28.98 -3.13
C ARG A 41 3.95 -29.63 -4.15
N GLN A 42 4.58 -28.84 -5.03
CA GLN A 42 5.51 -29.36 -6.02
C GLN A 42 6.84 -29.80 -5.37
N GLU A 43 7.14 -29.27 -4.18
CA GLU A 43 8.34 -29.54 -3.39
C GLU A 43 8.08 -30.44 -2.15
N SER A 44 6.83 -30.77 -1.84
CA SER A 44 6.42 -31.56 -0.67
C SER A 44 5.58 -32.77 -1.06
N ALA A 45 5.89 -33.94 -0.50
CA ALA A 45 5.17 -35.19 -0.74
C ALA A 45 3.87 -35.36 0.09
N ASP A 46 3.50 -34.38 0.92
CA ASP A 46 2.38 -34.46 1.86
C ASP A 46 1.32 -33.36 1.61
N PRO A 47 0.05 -33.68 1.36
CA PRO A 47 -0.99 -32.71 1.04
C PRO A 47 -1.58 -32.06 2.30
N MET A 48 -0.98 -30.99 2.80
CA MET A 48 -1.63 -30.14 3.81
C MET A 48 -2.07 -28.78 3.24
N GLY A 49 -3.34 -28.41 3.44
CA GLY A 49 -3.89 -27.08 3.20
C GLY A 49 -4.46 -26.79 1.81
N VAL A 50 -4.20 -27.66 0.83
CA VAL A 50 -4.72 -27.49 -0.55
C VAL A 50 -6.22 -27.78 -0.65
N PRO A 51 -6.78 -28.82 -0.01
CA PRO A 51 -8.22 -29.08 -0.03
C PRO A 51 -9.03 -27.98 0.66
N GLU A 52 -8.58 -27.48 1.82
CA GLU A 52 -9.27 -26.39 2.52
C GLU A 52 -9.22 -25.07 1.74
N LEU A 53 -8.10 -24.79 1.04
CA LEU A 53 -7.98 -23.61 0.19
C LEU A 53 -8.80 -23.73 -1.10
N SER A 54 -8.86 -24.92 -1.71
CA SER A 54 -9.75 -25.18 -2.85
C SER A 54 -11.21 -24.95 -2.44
N SER A 55 -11.60 -25.46 -1.27
CA SER A 55 -12.93 -25.23 -0.73
C SER A 55 -13.18 -23.74 -0.47
N ALA A 56 -12.23 -23.01 0.13
CA ALA A 56 -12.38 -21.57 0.36
C ALA A 56 -12.50 -20.76 -0.95
N ILE A 57 -11.78 -21.16 -2.00
CA ILE A 57 -11.88 -20.56 -3.34
C ILE A 57 -13.26 -20.85 -3.94
N GLU A 58 -13.74 -22.09 -3.90
CA GLU A 58 -15.06 -22.49 -4.40
C GLU A 58 -16.19 -21.72 -3.68
N HIS A 59 -16.08 -21.52 -2.36
CA HIS A 59 -17.03 -20.71 -1.60
C HIS A 59 -16.98 -19.23 -1.99
N ALA A 60 -15.78 -18.66 -2.20
CA ALA A 60 -15.61 -17.28 -2.62
C ALA A 60 -16.10 -17.02 -4.06
N GLU A 61 -15.90 -17.97 -4.96
CA GLU A 61 -16.42 -17.93 -6.33
C GLU A 61 -17.95 -18.06 -6.35
N THR A 62 -18.51 -18.95 -5.53
CA THR A 62 -19.97 -19.11 -5.36
C THR A 62 -20.60 -17.83 -4.80
N ALA A 63 -19.97 -17.21 -3.79
CA ALA A 63 -20.41 -15.93 -3.25
C ALA A 63 -20.34 -14.81 -4.32
N GLY A 64 -19.29 -14.80 -5.14
CA GLY A 64 -19.16 -13.84 -6.24
C GLY A 64 -20.23 -14.00 -7.32
N TYR A 65 -20.59 -15.24 -7.66
CA TYR A 65 -21.69 -15.52 -8.58
C TYR A 65 -23.03 -15.06 -8.00
N ALA A 66 -23.32 -15.39 -6.74
CA ALA A 66 -24.55 -15.00 -6.06
C ALA A 66 -24.74 -13.47 -6.00
N LEU A 67 -23.66 -12.72 -5.74
CA LEU A 67 -23.69 -11.25 -5.71
C LEU A 67 -23.95 -10.62 -7.09
N ARG A 68 -23.39 -11.20 -8.16
CA ARG A 68 -23.69 -10.74 -9.54
C ARG A 68 -25.13 -11.02 -9.93
N VAL A 69 -25.65 -12.20 -9.59
CA VAL A 69 -27.06 -12.53 -9.80
C VAL A 69 -27.96 -11.58 -9.01
N ALA A 70 -27.62 -11.24 -7.76
CA ALA A 70 -28.36 -10.26 -6.97
C ALA A 70 -28.35 -8.87 -7.64
N GLN A 71 -27.21 -8.43 -8.17
CA GLN A 71 -27.10 -7.16 -8.91
C GLN A 71 -27.97 -7.15 -10.17
N GLU A 72 -27.99 -8.24 -10.93
CA GLU A 72 -28.84 -8.40 -12.12
C GLU A 72 -30.34 -8.37 -11.76
N GLN A 73 -30.74 -9.06 -10.69
CA GLN A 73 -32.13 -9.07 -10.23
C GLN A 73 -32.58 -7.70 -9.71
N LEU A 74 -31.72 -6.97 -8.99
CA LEU A 74 -32.00 -5.61 -8.53
C LEU A 74 -32.09 -4.63 -9.71
N THR A 75 -31.24 -4.80 -10.73
CA THR A 75 -31.30 -4.00 -11.96
C THR A 75 -32.58 -4.30 -12.75
N ALA A 76 -32.98 -5.57 -12.85
CA ALA A 76 -34.23 -5.97 -13.48
C ALA A 76 -35.47 -5.46 -12.73
N TYR A 77 -35.44 -5.47 -11.39
CA TYR A 77 -36.49 -4.91 -10.54
C TYR A 77 -36.63 -3.39 -10.74
N LEU A 78 -35.51 -2.65 -10.73
CA LEU A 78 -35.49 -1.21 -11.00
C LEU A 78 -36.01 -0.87 -12.41
N ALA A 79 -35.69 -1.71 -13.41
CA ALA A 79 -36.22 -1.54 -14.77
C ALA A 79 -37.73 -1.82 -14.85
N ALA A 80 -38.23 -2.84 -14.14
CA ALA A 80 -39.66 -3.19 -14.10
C ALA A 80 -40.52 -2.10 -13.45
N ILE A 81 -39.98 -1.33 -12.50
CA ILE A 81 -40.65 -0.20 -11.86
C ILE A 81 -40.41 1.14 -12.59
N GLY A 82 -39.79 1.12 -13.77
CA GLY A 82 -39.61 2.31 -14.62
C GLY A 82 -38.48 3.25 -14.17
N LEU A 83 -37.56 2.79 -13.33
CA LEU A 83 -36.46 3.56 -12.74
C LEU A 83 -35.09 3.18 -13.31
N ALA A 84 -35.06 2.64 -14.54
CA ALA A 84 -33.84 2.28 -15.23
C ALA A 84 -32.94 3.52 -15.46
N PRO A 85 -31.60 3.38 -15.37
CA PRO A 85 -30.70 4.47 -15.70
C PRO A 85 -30.82 4.84 -17.19
N ASP A 86 -30.86 6.14 -17.49
CA ASP A 86 -30.89 6.66 -18.86
C ASP A 86 -29.71 6.11 -19.67
N GLY A 87 -30.00 5.25 -20.65
CA GLY A 87 -29.02 4.60 -21.51
C GLY A 87 -28.88 3.08 -21.36
N ALA A 88 -29.66 2.42 -20.49
CA ALA A 88 -29.65 0.95 -20.40
C ALA A 88 -30.21 0.30 -21.68
N PRO A 89 -29.50 -0.65 -22.32
CA PRO A 89 -30.05 -1.40 -23.45
C PRO A 89 -31.24 -2.25 -22.98
N ALA A 90 -32.29 -2.31 -23.81
CA ALA A 90 -33.51 -3.05 -23.52
C ALA A 90 -33.21 -4.51 -23.11
N PRO A 91 -33.97 -5.07 -22.14
CA PRO A 91 -33.77 -6.44 -21.70
C PRO A 91 -33.99 -7.39 -22.88
N ARG A 92 -32.93 -8.08 -23.31
CA ARG A 92 -33.05 -9.19 -24.25
C ARG A 92 -33.80 -10.33 -23.56
N PRO A 93 -34.77 -10.99 -24.23
CA PRO A 93 -35.33 -12.23 -23.73
C PRO A 93 -34.22 -13.28 -23.61
N ALA A 94 -34.34 -14.12 -22.58
CA ALA A 94 -33.39 -15.10 -22.07
C ALA A 94 -32.45 -15.74 -23.13
N PRO A 95 -31.14 -15.81 -22.87
CA PRO A 95 -30.25 -16.61 -23.70
C PRO A 95 -30.44 -18.09 -23.38
N GLU A 96 -30.76 -18.86 -24.42
CA GLU A 96 -30.53 -20.31 -24.45
C GLU A 96 -29.12 -20.63 -23.96
N GLN A 97 -29.03 -21.64 -23.10
CA GLN A 97 -27.81 -22.18 -22.53
C GLN A 97 -26.82 -22.61 -23.62
N ARG A 98 -25.89 -21.73 -24.00
CA ARG A 98 -24.62 -22.15 -24.60
C ARG A 98 -23.62 -22.45 -23.50
N ARG A 99 -23.55 -23.73 -23.14
CA ARG A 99 -22.41 -24.31 -22.40
C ARG A 99 -21.14 -24.21 -23.25
N PRO A 100 -20.02 -23.70 -22.72
CA PRO A 100 -18.70 -24.02 -23.25
C PRO A 100 -18.43 -25.52 -23.02
N ARG A 101 -18.14 -26.23 -24.11
CA ARG A 101 -17.67 -27.62 -24.09
C ARG A 101 -16.23 -27.62 -23.57
N HIS A 102 -15.99 -28.22 -22.41
CA HIS A 102 -14.66 -28.63 -21.98
C HIS A 102 -14.71 -30.13 -21.73
N ASP A 103 -13.81 -30.85 -22.38
CA ASP A 103 -13.76 -32.31 -22.39
C ASP A 103 -13.56 -32.85 -20.98
N ALA A 104 -14.35 -33.87 -20.65
CA ALA A 104 -14.21 -34.62 -19.41
C ALA A 104 -12.97 -35.54 -19.52
N PRO A 105 -12.16 -35.70 -18.46
CA PRO A 105 -11.29 -36.85 -18.37
C PRO A 105 -12.13 -38.08 -17.97
N ASP A 106 -11.96 -39.15 -18.74
CA ASP A 106 -12.56 -40.46 -18.53
C ASP A 106 -12.27 -41.02 -17.13
N ALA A 107 -13.28 -41.68 -16.55
CA ALA A 107 -13.16 -42.41 -15.31
C ALA A 107 -12.24 -43.64 -15.50
N ALA A 108 -11.06 -43.59 -14.89
CA ALA A 108 -10.20 -44.77 -14.75
C ALA A 108 -10.72 -45.67 -13.60
N PRO A 109 -10.66 -47.01 -13.73
CA PRO A 109 -11.12 -47.94 -12.70
C PRO A 109 -10.24 -47.88 -11.44
N PRO A 110 -10.75 -48.33 -10.27
CA PRO A 110 -10.02 -48.23 -9.01
C PRO A 110 -8.77 -49.12 -9.06
N VAL A 111 -7.60 -48.50 -9.00
CA VAL A 111 -6.33 -49.19 -8.81
C VAL A 111 -6.20 -49.54 -7.33
N ALA A 112 -5.93 -50.82 -7.06
CA ALA A 112 -5.69 -51.36 -5.73
C ALA A 112 -4.58 -50.56 -5.01
N LEU A 113 -4.86 -50.16 -3.77
CA LEU A 113 -3.90 -49.50 -2.88
C LEU A 113 -2.66 -50.42 -2.69
N PRO A 114 -1.44 -49.95 -3.00
CA PRO A 114 -0.25 -50.61 -2.51
C PRO A 114 -0.16 -50.45 -0.98
N PRO A 115 0.48 -51.40 -0.26
CA PRO A 115 0.57 -51.36 1.19
C PRO A 115 1.25 -50.06 1.65
N GLU A 116 0.72 -49.47 2.73
CA GLU A 116 1.26 -48.27 3.36
C GLU A 116 2.78 -48.37 3.50
N PRO A 117 3.56 -47.39 3.00
CA PRO A 117 4.95 -47.30 3.41
C PRO A 117 4.96 -47.04 4.91
N ALA A 118 5.76 -47.85 5.60
CA ALA A 118 5.99 -47.81 7.03
C ALA A 118 6.15 -46.38 7.55
N ALA A 119 5.59 -46.15 8.74
CA ALA A 119 5.97 -45.02 9.57
C ALA A 119 7.51 -44.91 9.68
N ASP A 120 7.97 -43.66 9.83
CA ASP A 120 9.32 -43.23 10.18
C ASP A 120 10.26 -42.78 9.04
N ALA A 121 9.94 -41.62 8.47
CA ALA A 121 10.94 -40.58 8.20
C ALA A 121 10.30 -39.20 8.38
N PRO A 122 10.74 -38.36 9.35
CA PRO A 122 10.19 -37.01 9.49
C PRO A 122 10.54 -36.19 8.25
N ALA A 123 9.53 -35.61 7.61
CA ALA A 123 9.68 -34.71 6.46
C ALA A 123 10.82 -33.69 6.69
N PRO A 124 11.62 -33.35 5.66
CA PRO A 124 12.71 -32.40 5.79
C PRO A 124 12.20 -31.06 6.33
N ARG A 125 12.72 -30.67 7.50
CA ARG A 125 12.35 -29.45 8.22
C ARG A 125 13.00 -28.24 7.54
N TRP A 126 12.40 -27.80 6.44
CA TRP A 126 12.92 -26.74 5.57
C TRP A 126 13.37 -25.48 6.32
N TRP A 127 12.65 -25.09 7.38
CA TRP A 127 13.01 -23.92 8.20
C TRP A 127 14.34 -24.15 8.93
N ALA A 128 14.46 -25.25 9.65
CA ALA A 128 15.69 -25.59 10.38
C ALA A 128 16.86 -25.82 9.41
N ALA A 129 16.60 -26.45 8.26
CA ALA A 129 17.59 -26.62 7.19
C ALA A 129 18.09 -25.26 6.67
N ARG A 130 17.17 -24.35 6.34
CA ARG A 130 17.54 -23.02 5.85
C ARG A 130 18.24 -22.17 6.91
N VAL A 131 17.83 -22.27 8.18
CA VAL A 131 18.52 -21.62 9.31
C VAL A 131 19.95 -22.15 9.45
N ALA A 132 20.16 -23.46 9.28
CA ALA A 132 21.51 -24.05 9.30
C ALA A 132 22.37 -23.48 8.16
N GLU A 133 21.84 -23.41 6.94
CA GLU A 133 22.53 -22.79 5.79
C GLU A 133 22.89 -21.32 6.07
N LEU A 134 21.94 -20.51 6.53
CA LEU A 134 22.15 -19.09 6.81
C LEU A 134 23.21 -18.88 7.90
N THR A 135 23.24 -19.73 8.92
CA THR A 135 24.21 -19.66 10.04
C THR A 135 25.51 -20.43 9.75
N GLY A 136 25.72 -20.92 8.52
CA GLY A 136 26.92 -21.64 8.11
C GLY A 136 27.17 -22.96 8.84
N GLY A 137 26.12 -23.58 9.39
CA GLY A 137 26.19 -24.90 10.02
C GLY A 137 25.87 -26.03 9.05
N GLY A 138 26.47 -27.20 9.30
CA GLY A 138 26.06 -28.46 8.65
C GLY A 138 24.67 -28.91 9.08
N THR A 139 24.15 -29.96 8.42
CA THR A 139 22.76 -30.48 8.51
C THR A 139 22.12 -30.28 9.88
N ALA A 140 20.99 -29.57 9.90
CA ALA A 140 20.24 -29.23 11.10
C ALA A 140 20.08 -30.45 12.03
N SER A 141 20.36 -30.27 13.33
CA SER A 141 20.11 -31.32 14.33
C SER A 141 18.66 -31.79 14.20
N ALA A 142 18.47 -33.11 14.20
CA ALA A 142 17.16 -33.75 14.13
C ALA A 142 16.29 -33.54 15.38
N ASP A 143 16.73 -32.71 16.34
CA ASP A 143 15.98 -32.36 17.54
C ASP A 143 14.65 -31.71 17.19
N ARG A 144 13.56 -32.45 17.42
CA ARG A 144 12.14 -32.05 17.26
C ARG A 144 11.95 -30.57 17.64
N PRO A 145 11.17 -29.77 16.88
CA PRO A 145 10.93 -28.41 17.27
C PRO A 145 10.34 -28.47 18.66
N ASP A 146 10.94 -27.71 19.56
CA ASP A 146 10.47 -27.69 20.92
C ASP A 146 9.19 -26.86 20.87
N GLY A 147 8.03 -27.51 21.05
CA GLY A 147 6.72 -26.84 21.10
C GLY A 147 6.61 -25.81 22.22
N THR A 148 7.70 -25.54 22.94
CA THR A 148 7.87 -24.50 23.94
C THR A 148 7.92 -23.09 23.33
N VAL A 149 8.35 -22.91 22.08
CA VAL A 149 8.38 -21.58 21.43
C VAL A 149 7.15 -21.39 20.55
N ALA A 150 6.04 -20.97 21.17
CA ALA A 150 4.77 -20.73 20.50
C ALA A 150 4.59 -19.29 20.01
N ASP A 151 5.38 -18.33 20.51
CA ASP A 151 5.25 -16.90 20.22
C ASP A 151 6.45 -16.32 19.45
N PRO A 152 6.24 -15.61 18.31
CA PRO A 152 7.30 -14.89 17.61
C PRO A 152 8.02 -13.87 18.48
N GLY A 153 7.34 -13.27 19.46
CA GLY A 153 7.94 -12.36 20.43
C GLY A 153 8.94 -13.05 21.36
N GLU A 154 8.60 -14.24 21.86
CA GLU A 154 9.50 -15.08 22.63
C GLU A 154 10.71 -15.54 21.81
N LEU A 155 10.49 -15.99 20.57
CA LEU A 155 11.59 -16.35 19.67
C LEU A 155 12.56 -15.17 19.49
N LEU A 156 12.03 -13.96 19.27
CA LEU A 156 12.85 -12.76 19.16
C LEU A 156 13.66 -12.49 20.43
N ARG A 157 13.09 -12.66 21.64
CA ARG A 157 13.85 -12.52 22.90
C ARG A 157 15.02 -13.50 22.97
N ARG A 158 14.80 -14.76 22.61
CA ARG A 158 15.84 -15.80 22.61
C ARG A 158 16.93 -15.51 21.57
N VAL A 159 16.55 -15.07 20.38
CA VAL A 159 17.47 -14.61 19.32
C VAL A 159 18.32 -13.44 19.81
N VAL A 160 17.73 -12.43 20.45
CA VAL A 160 18.48 -11.30 21.03
C VAL A 160 19.51 -11.77 22.04
N GLY A 161 19.16 -12.70 22.93
CA GLY A 161 20.10 -13.31 23.87
C GLY A 161 21.25 -14.03 23.19
N ALA A 162 20.98 -14.80 22.13
CA ALA A 162 22.00 -15.48 21.34
C ALA A 162 22.93 -14.50 20.61
N VAL A 163 22.38 -13.45 19.98
CA VAL A 163 23.15 -12.41 19.28
C VAL A 163 24.11 -11.67 20.22
N ARG A 164 23.66 -11.33 21.44
CA ARG A 164 24.49 -10.70 22.47
C ARG A 164 25.65 -11.60 22.89
N SER A 165 25.40 -12.90 23.05
CA SER A 165 26.47 -13.86 23.37
C SER A 165 27.48 -14.06 22.24
N GLY A 166 27.15 -13.66 21.01
CA GLY A 166 27.97 -13.92 19.82
C GLY A 166 28.07 -15.40 19.43
N ASP A 167 27.33 -16.27 20.12
CA ASP A 167 27.32 -17.70 19.88
C ASP A 167 26.36 -18.03 18.73
N ARG A 168 26.96 -18.29 17.57
CA ARG A 168 26.25 -18.66 16.34
C ARG A 168 25.57 -20.02 16.44
N ASP A 169 26.13 -20.96 17.20
CA ASP A 169 25.53 -22.29 17.36
C ASP A 169 24.30 -22.21 18.26
N ARG A 170 24.36 -21.38 19.31
CA ARG A 170 23.18 -21.02 20.11
C ARG A 170 22.12 -20.32 19.27
N LEU A 171 22.50 -19.35 18.43
CA LEU A 171 21.57 -18.67 17.51
C LEU A 171 20.88 -19.68 16.58
N ARG A 172 21.65 -20.59 15.99
CA ARG A 172 21.13 -21.68 15.15
C ARG A 172 20.15 -22.57 15.91
N ALA A 173 20.49 -22.95 17.15
CA ALA A 173 19.65 -23.80 17.97
C ALA A 173 18.31 -23.12 18.32
N GLU A 174 18.32 -21.86 18.75
CA GLU A 174 17.09 -21.14 19.07
C GLU A 174 16.17 -20.95 17.85
N LEU A 175 16.76 -20.57 16.71
CA LEU A 175 16.00 -20.44 15.46
C LEU A 175 15.51 -21.79 14.93
N GLY A 176 16.33 -22.84 14.98
CA GLY A 176 15.99 -24.17 14.44
C GLY A 176 14.95 -24.94 15.29
N ARG A 177 14.83 -24.63 16.59
CA ARG A 177 13.79 -25.19 17.46
C ARG A 177 12.41 -24.61 17.19
N ALA A 178 12.32 -23.38 16.68
CA ALA A 178 11.04 -22.77 16.34
C ALA A 178 10.35 -23.50 15.18
N HIS A 179 9.02 -23.55 15.23
CA HIS A 179 8.24 -23.88 14.05
C HIS A 179 8.36 -22.78 12.99
N ALA A 180 8.17 -23.17 11.73
CA ALA A 180 8.37 -22.28 10.60
C ALA A 180 7.40 -21.08 10.57
N ASP A 181 6.17 -21.27 11.03
CA ASP A 181 5.17 -20.22 11.20
C ASP A 181 5.61 -19.18 12.24
N VAL A 182 6.13 -19.62 13.39
CA VAL A 182 6.68 -18.76 14.44
C VAL A 182 7.92 -18.01 13.93
N GLY A 183 8.82 -18.72 13.25
CA GLY A 183 10.00 -18.17 12.63
C GLY A 183 9.70 -17.11 11.56
N LEU A 184 8.72 -17.38 10.70
CA LEU A 184 8.23 -16.41 9.71
C LEU A 184 7.48 -15.25 10.37
N GLY A 185 6.80 -15.48 11.50
CA GLY A 185 6.13 -14.46 12.30
C GLY A 185 7.08 -13.35 12.76
N VAL A 186 8.38 -13.65 12.93
CA VAL A 186 9.41 -12.64 13.23
C VAL A 186 9.49 -11.58 12.13
N ALA A 187 9.25 -11.94 10.86
CA ALA A 187 9.25 -10.98 9.75
C ALA A 187 8.09 -9.98 9.81
N ALA A 188 7.01 -10.29 10.54
CA ALA A 188 5.90 -9.35 10.75
C ALA A 188 6.22 -8.35 11.88
N VAL A 189 6.93 -8.80 12.91
CA VAL A 189 7.16 -8.01 14.14
C VAL A 189 8.46 -7.20 14.10
N ALA A 190 9.50 -7.71 13.43
CA ALA A 190 10.81 -7.07 13.40
C ALA A 190 10.86 -5.74 12.62
N PRO A 191 10.22 -5.55 11.45
CA PRO A 191 10.35 -4.32 10.68
C PRO A 191 10.01 -3.00 11.40
N PRO A 192 8.90 -2.87 12.16
CA PRO A 192 8.63 -1.64 12.92
C PRO A 192 9.67 -1.42 14.02
N LEU A 193 10.08 -2.47 14.72
CA LEU A 193 11.12 -2.43 15.76
C LEU A 193 12.47 -1.98 15.18
N LEU A 194 12.86 -2.50 14.02
CA LEU A 194 14.09 -2.11 13.34
C LEU A 194 14.14 -0.62 13.04
N ARG A 195 13.00 -0.01 12.70
CA ARG A 195 12.93 1.43 12.41
C ARG A 195 13.05 2.27 13.67
N GLU A 196 12.43 1.86 14.77
CA GLU A 196 12.58 2.50 16.09
C GLU A 196 14.06 2.45 16.52
N LEU A 197 14.65 1.26 16.53
CA LEU A 197 16.04 1.06 16.95
C LEU A 197 17.06 1.76 16.05
N ALA A 198 16.84 1.76 14.72
CA ALA A 198 17.68 2.51 13.79
C ALA A 198 17.56 4.02 14.05
N GLY A 199 16.36 4.51 14.37
CA GLY A 199 16.15 5.91 14.74
C GLY A 199 16.86 6.29 16.03
N GLU A 200 16.85 5.42 17.04
CA GLU A 200 17.59 5.59 18.29
C GLU A 200 19.10 5.62 18.05
N LEU A 201 19.63 4.71 17.23
CA LEU A 201 21.05 4.66 16.88
C LEU A 201 21.52 5.92 16.12
N LEU A 202 20.67 6.46 15.25
CA LEU A 202 20.98 7.63 14.43
C LEU A 202 20.71 8.96 15.17
N GLY A 203 19.84 8.96 16.17
CA GLY A 203 19.34 10.16 16.85
C GLY A 203 18.24 10.91 16.08
N HIS A 204 17.79 10.37 14.96
CA HIS A 204 16.72 10.91 14.12
C HIS A 204 16.04 9.79 13.33
N PRO A 205 14.83 9.98 12.79
CA PRO A 205 14.18 8.99 11.94
C PRO A 205 15.10 8.59 10.77
N PRO A 206 15.22 7.29 10.43
CA PRO A 206 16.11 6.82 9.37
C PRO A 206 15.67 7.33 7.99
N ARG A 207 16.64 7.82 7.22
CA ARG A 207 16.48 8.42 5.89
C ARG A 207 17.38 7.70 4.87
N ALA A 208 17.17 8.02 3.60
CA ALA A 208 17.97 7.49 2.49
C ALA A 208 19.49 7.70 2.67
N GLU A 209 19.88 8.87 3.20
CA GLU A 209 21.27 9.28 3.45
C GLU A 209 21.97 8.43 4.52
N ASP A 210 21.21 7.77 5.40
CA ASP A 210 21.74 6.96 6.50
C ASP A 210 22.11 5.53 6.07
N LEU A 211 21.64 5.09 4.91
CA LEU A 211 21.84 3.71 4.45
C LEU A 211 23.33 3.27 4.45
N PRO A 212 24.28 4.07 3.92
CA PRO A 212 25.70 3.68 3.95
C PRO A 212 26.25 3.55 5.36
N ARG A 213 25.80 4.41 6.30
CA ARG A 213 26.19 4.36 7.71
C ARG A 213 25.63 3.13 8.39
N LEU A 214 24.33 2.88 8.28
CA LEU A 214 23.68 1.68 8.84
C LEU A 214 24.32 0.40 8.30
N ARG A 215 24.62 0.36 6.99
CA ARG A 215 25.33 -0.78 6.37
C ARG A 215 26.70 -0.98 6.99
N ARG A 216 27.53 0.07 7.11
CA ARG A 216 28.88 -0.03 7.69
C ARG A 216 28.85 -0.52 9.13
N GLU A 217 27.91 -0.03 9.94
CA GLU A 217 27.81 -0.41 11.34
C GLU A 217 27.31 -1.84 11.52
N LEU A 218 26.33 -2.28 10.73
CA LEU A 218 25.58 -3.52 10.98
C LEU A 218 26.07 -4.72 10.15
N ASP A 219 26.61 -4.51 8.95
CA ASP A 219 26.92 -5.59 8.01
C ASP A 219 27.94 -6.58 8.61
N GLY A 220 29.05 -6.11 9.19
CA GLY A 220 30.07 -7.02 9.74
C GLY A 220 29.50 -8.00 10.76
N ARG A 221 28.79 -7.51 11.78
CA ARG A 221 28.20 -8.37 12.82
C ARG A 221 27.10 -9.29 12.28
N VAL A 222 26.30 -8.82 11.33
CA VAL A 222 25.27 -9.64 10.69
C VAL A 222 25.89 -10.75 9.85
N ARG A 223 26.98 -10.47 9.12
CA ARG A 223 27.72 -11.45 8.33
C ARG A 223 28.46 -12.48 9.18
N ASP A 224 28.98 -12.07 10.34
CA ASP A 224 29.59 -13.00 11.30
C ASP A 224 28.58 -14.04 11.81
N LEU A 225 27.35 -13.60 12.10
CA LEU A 225 26.28 -14.46 12.61
C LEU A 225 25.56 -15.24 11.51
N LEU A 226 25.43 -14.65 10.32
CA LEU A 226 24.75 -15.21 9.15
C LEU A 226 25.68 -15.26 7.92
N PRO A 227 26.74 -16.08 7.94
CA PRO A 227 27.70 -16.16 6.84
C PRO A 227 27.07 -16.67 5.53
N GLY A 228 25.99 -17.45 5.59
CA GLY A 228 25.25 -17.94 4.43
C GLY A 228 24.20 -16.97 3.89
N LEU A 229 24.11 -15.75 4.43
CA LEU A 229 23.09 -14.79 4.02
C LEU A 229 23.27 -14.35 2.56
N PRO A 230 22.24 -14.44 1.70
CA PRO A 230 22.34 -13.89 0.36
C PRO A 230 22.63 -12.39 0.38
N ALA A 231 23.54 -11.95 -0.49
CA ALA A 231 24.00 -10.56 -0.58
C ALA A 231 22.87 -9.50 -0.54
N PRO A 232 21.76 -9.63 -1.30
CA PRO A 232 20.77 -8.55 -1.40
C PRO A 232 19.81 -8.46 -0.21
N VAL A 233 19.76 -9.45 0.69
CA VAL A 233 18.70 -9.53 1.72
C VAL A 233 18.85 -8.43 2.76
N LEU A 234 20.06 -8.23 3.29
CA LEU A 234 20.33 -7.17 4.25
C LEU A 234 20.08 -5.78 3.65
N ASP A 235 20.58 -5.55 2.43
CA ASP A 235 20.43 -4.27 1.73
C ASP A 235 18.96 -3.94 1.45
N THR A 236 18.17 -4.94 1.04
CA THR A 236 16.72 -4.78 0.84
C THR A 236 16.00 -4.42 2.15
N LEU A 237 16.38 -5.05 3.27
CA LEU A 237 15.80 -4.75 4.58
C LEU A 237 16.16 -3.34 5.05
N LEU A 238 17.43 -2.95 4.96
CA LEU A 238 17.88 -1.60 5.36
C LEU A 238 17.26 -0.51 4.47
N THR A 239 17.12 -0.76 3.17
CA THR A 239 16.40 0.13 2.23
C THR A 239 14.97 0.37 2.68
N ARG A 240 14.26 -0.70 3.10
CA ARG A 240 12.89 -0.61 3.60
C ARG A 240 12.81 0.16 4.93
N VAL A 241 13.76 -0.04 5.84
CA VAL A 241 13.86 0.71 7.10
C VAL A 241 14.00 2.22 6.82
N CYS A 242 14.77 2.59 5.80
CA CYS A 242 14.97 3.97 5.35
C CYS A 242 13.83 4.55 4.49
N ARG A 243 12.69 3.82 4.34
CA ARG A 243 11.54 4.18 3.49
C ARG A 243 11.90 4.48 2.03
N MET A 244 12.98 3.89 1.53
CA MET A 244 13.32 3.97 0.10
C MET A 244 12.55 2.89 -0.67
N PRO A 245 12.23 3.11 -1.96
CA PRO A 245 11.74 2.05 -2.82
C PRO A 245 12.78 0.90 -2.83
N PRO A 246 12.35 -0.37 -2.73
CA PRO A 246 13.29 -1.49 -2.76
C PRO A 246 14.11 -1.43 -4.06
N PRO A 247 15.41 -1.79 -4.03
CA PRO A 247 16.21 -1.81 -5.24
C PRO A 247 15.53 -2.69 -6.30
N ARG A 248 15.57 -2.24 -7.56
CA ARG A 248 15.03 -3.02 -8.67
C ARG A 248 15.74 -4.36 -8.70
N ARG A 249 15.00 -5.43 -8.43
CA ARG A 249 15.52 -6.79 -8.48
C ARG A 249 15.87 -7.09 -9.94
N GLY A 250 17.11 -7.49 -10.20
CA GLY A 250 17.43 -8.17 -11.46
C GLY A 250 16.76 -9.55 -11.50
N ASP A 251 16.83 -10.25 -12.63
CA ASP A 251 16.30 -11.61 -12.86
C ASP A 251 16.94 -12.70 -11.98
N GLY A 252 17.57 -12.33 -10.87
CA GLY A 252 18.13 -13.25 -9.89
C GLY A 252 17.05 -14.00 -9.10
N GLU A 253 17.44 -15.16 -8.61
CA GLU A 253 16.65 -16.05 -7.76
C GLU A 253 16.04 -15.30 -6.57
N ARG A 254 14.73 -15.52 -6.34
CA ARG A 254 14.01 -14.83 -5.27
C ARG A 254 14.54 -15.32 -3.91
N PRO A 255 14.85 -14.41 -2.96
CA PRO A 255 15.33 -14.83 -1.64
C PRO A 255 14.34 -15.78 -0.98
N HIS A 256 14.85 -16.80 -0.31
CA HIS A 256 14.04 -17.75 0.43
C HIS A 256 13.29 -17.01 1.55
N ALA A 257 12.05 -17.40 1.87
CA ALA A 257 11.19 -16.67 2.81
C ALA A 257 11.80 -16.54 4.22
N ALA A 258 12.61 -17.51 4.64
CA ALA A 258 13.35 -17.48 5.89
C ALA A 258 14.42 -16.38 5.94
N ASP A 259 15.02 -16.01 4.80
CA ASP A 259 16.15 -15.09 4.75
C ASP A 259 15.80 -13.71 5.33
N PRO A 260 14.74 -13.01 4.87
CA PRO A 260 14.36 -11.74 5.47
C PRO A 260 13.85 -11.88 6.90
N ALA A 261 13.23 -13.01 7.28
CA ALA A 261 12.72 -13.24 8.64
C ALA A 261 13.86 -13.37 9.66
N VAL A 262 14.80 -14.28 9.39
CA VAL A 262 15.99 -14.53 10.21
C VAL A 262 16.86 -13.28 10.25
N THR A 263 17.09 -12.64 9.11
CA THR A 263 17.90 -11.41 9.05
C THR A 263 17.27 -10.28 9.85
N ALA A 264 15.95 -10.09 9.79
CA ALA A 264 15.29 -9.04 10.56
C ALA A 264 15.37 -9.29 12.08
N GLY A 265 15.22 -10.54 12.53
CA GLY A 265 15.40 -10.91 13.94
C GLY A 265 16.83 -10.70 14.43
N VAL A 266 17.83 -11.15 13.66
CA VAL A 266 19.25 -10.94 13.98
C VAL A 266 19.61 -9.47 13.97
N LEU A 267 19.16 -8.70 12.97
CA LEU A 267 19.42 -7.26 12.87
C LEU A 267 18.83 -6.50 14.07
N ALA A 268 17.63 -6.88 14.53
CA ALA A 268 17.03 -6.32 15.75
C ALA A 268 17.88 -6.64 16.99
N GLY A 269 18.38 -7.88 17.11
CA GLY A 269 19.33 -8.25 18.16
C GLY A 269 20.62 -7.45 18.14
N VAL A 270 21.21 -7.24 16.95
CA VAL A 270 22.45 -6.45 16.80
C VAL A 270 22.23 -4.99 17.19
N LEU A 271 21.11 -4.40 16.80
CA LEU A 271 20.76 -3.03 17.16
C LEU A 271 20.52 -2.89 18.67
N LEU A 272 19.79 -3.83 19.28
CA LEU A 272 19.54 -3.86 20.73
C LEU A 272 20.83 -4.02 21.54
N ASP A 273 21.73 -4.91 21.10
CA ASP A 273 23.05 -5.09 21.70
C ASP A 273 23.87 -3.80 21.64
N ARG A 274 23.94 -3.16 20.46
CA ARG A 274 24.64 -1.88 20.28
C ARG A 274 24.08 -0.73 21.11
N LEU A 275 22.77 -0.69 21.30
CA LEU A 275 22.10 0.32 22.13
C LEU A 275 22.16 -0.01 23.62
N GLY A 276 22.66 -1.19 24.01
CA GLY A 276 22.65 -1.67 25.39
C GLY A 276 21.24 -1.89 25.95
N ARG A 277 20.25 -2.12 25.09
CA ARG A 277 18.82 -2.21 25.46
C ARG A 277 18.29 -3.62 25.36
N GLU A 278 17.43 -4.00 26.30
CA GLU A 278 16.69 -5.26 26.23
C GLU A 278 15.43 -5.12 25.37
N LEU A 279 14.96 -6.25 24.83
CA LEU A 279 13.72 -6.25 24.08
C LEU A 279 12.54 -6.01 25.05
N PRO A 280 11.71 -4.98 24.83
CA PRO A 280 10.54 -4.74 25.67
C PRO A 280 9.53 -5.91 25.60
N PRO A 281 8.74 -6.14 26.66
CA PRO A 281 7.71 -7.17 26.68
C PRO A 281 6.70 -7.00 25.54
N THR A 282 6.07 -8.09 25.11
CA THR A 282 5.20 -8.12 23.93
C THR A 282 4.04 -7.11 24.05
N ASP A 283 3.35 -7.09 25.19
CA ASP A 283 2.22 -6.17 25.43
C ASP A 283 2.61 -4.70 25.33
N GLU A 284 3.84 -4.35 25.74
CA GLU A 284 4.33 -2.98 25.63
C GLU A 284 4.64 -2.61 24.17
N ARG A 285 5.14 -3.57 23.38
CA ARG A 285 5.37 -3.37 21.94
C ARG A 285 4.05 -3.25 21.18
N GLU A 286 3.05 -4.04 21.52
CA GLU A 286 1.71 -3.95 20.93
C GLU A 286 1.08 -2.59 21.22
N ARG A 287 1.09 -2.14 22.49
CA ARG A 287 0.64 -0.79 22.85
C ARG A 287 1.38 0.30 22.08
N ARG A 288 2.71 0.22 21.97
CA ARG A 288 3.50 1.19 21.19
C ARG A 288 3.17 1.16 19.71
N ALA A 289 2.91 -0.02 19.14
CA ALA A 289 2.54 -0.16 17.74
C ALA A 289 1.14 0.40 17.47
N GLU A 290 0.19 0.20 18.39
CA GLU A 290 -1.14 0.80 18.34
C GLU A 290 -1.06 2.33 18.44
N ASP A 291 -0.29 2.86 19.38
CA ASP A 291 -0.04 4.30 19.52
C ASP A 291 0.58 4.90 18.26
N ALA A 292 1.54 4.21 17.65
CA ALA A 292 2.17 4.65 16.40
C ALA A 292 1.17 4.67 15.25
N ARG A 293 0.33 3.63 15.11
CA ARG A 293 -0.75 3.58 14.11
C ARG A 293 -1.76 4.70 14.32
N ALA A 294 -2.16 4.96 15.57
CA ALA A 294 -3.07 6.05 15.90
C ALA A 294 -2.49 7.42 15.53
N ARG A 295 -1.18 7.63 15.74
CA ARG A 295 -0.49 8.86 15.32
C ARG A 295 -0.42 8.99 13.79
N ASP A 296 -0.10 7.91 13.09
CA ASP A 296 -0.05 7.92 11.62
C ASP A 296 -1.42 8.25 11.01
N VAL A 297 -2.51 7.67 11.55
CA VAL A 297 -3.89 7.99 11.14
C VAL A 297 -4.20 9.47 11.42
N ALA A 298 -3.87 9.97 12.61
CA ALA A 298 -4.09 11.37 12.96
C ALA A 298 -3.30 12.34 12.06
N ASP A 299 -2.07 11.99 11.67
CA ASP A 299 -1.25 12.78 10.76
C ASP A 299 -1.81 12.77 9.32
N ASP A 300 -2.33 11.63 8.86
CA ASP A 300 -3.00 11.53 7.57
C ASP A 300 -4.29 12.35 7.53
N ASP A 301 -5.07 12.34 8.61
CA ASP A 301 -6.27 13.19 8.73
C ASP A 301 -5.90 14.68 8.73
N ARG A 302 -4.83 15.07 9.42
CA ARG A 302 -4.31 16.45 9.36
C ARG A 302 -3.87 16.83 7.96
N ARG A 303 -3.17 15.94 7.24
CA ARG A 303 -2.74 16.14 5.85
C ARG A 303 -3.94 16.32 4.93
N ARG A 304 -4.96 15.46 5.05
CA ARG A 304 -6.20 15.56 4.27
C ARG A 304 -6.92 16.88 4.54
N ALA A 305 -7.11 17.24 5.80
CA ALA A 305 -7.73 18.51 6.18
C ALA A 305 -6.93 19.73 5.68
N ALA A 306 -5.59 19.66 5.65
CA ALA A 306 -4.76 20.72 5.08
C ALA A 306 -4.93 20.83 3.55
N ALA A 307 -5.00 19.70 2.84
CA ALA A 307 -5.27 19.67 1.40
C ALA A 307 -6.68 20.21 1.07
N ASP A 308 -7.69 19.89 1.88
CA ASP A 308 -9.05 20.41 1.73
C ASP A 308 -9.10 21.93 1.92
N ARG A 309 -8.41 22.46 2.93
CA ARG A 309 -8.28 23.91 3.14
C ARG A 309 -7.58 24.60 1.97
N ALA A 310 -6.53 24.00 1.43
CA ALA A 310 -5.83 24.53 0.25
C ALA A 310 -6.77 24.59 -0.96
N ARG A 311 -7.50 23.50 -1.25
CA ARG A 311 -8.50 23.45 -2.33
C ARG A 311 -9.61 24.49 -2.16
N ALA A 312 -10.10 24.69 -0.94
CA ALA A 312 -11.12 25.69 -0.64
C ALA A 312 -10.60 27.12 -0.87
N ALA A 313 -9.35 27.39 -0.48
CA ALA A 313 -8.70 28.68 -0.69
C ALA A 313 -8.48 28.96 -2.19
N ASP A 314 -8.03 27.96 -2.95
CA ASP A 314 -7.85 28.06 -4.40
C ASP A 314 -9.19 28.37 -5.10
N ALA A 315 -10.26 27.65 -4.74
CA ALA A 315 -11.60 27.90 -5.28
C ALA A 315 -12.12 29.30 -4.91
N GLU A 316 -11.79 29.82 -3.72
CA GLU A 316 -12.15 31.19 -3.34
C GLU A 316 -11.37 32.24 -4.16
N TRP A 317 -10.07 31.99 -4.38
CA TRP A 317 -9.25 32.85 -5.23
C TRP A 317 -9.78 32.89 -6.66
N GLU A 318 -10.17 31.75 -7.24
CA GLU A 318 -10.77 31.67 -8.56
C GLU A 318 -12.08 32.47 -8.65
N ARG A 319 -12.98 32.32 -7.66
CA ARG A 319 -14.23 33.11 -7.60
C ARG A 319 -13.96 34.61 -7.54
N ARG A 320 -12.98 35.04 -6.74
CA ARG A 320 -12.60 36.46 -6.66
C ARG A 320 -11.99 36.96 -7.97
N ALA A 321 -11.17 36.14 -8.62
CA ALA A 321 -10.58 36.47 -9.92
C ALA A 321 -11.65 36.60 -11.01
N GLU A 322 -12.64 35.72 -11.04
CA GLU A 322 -13.77 35.80 -11.95
C GLU A 322 -14.61 37.05 -11.72
N ALA A 323 -15.00 37.33 -10.48
CA ALA A 323 -15.72 38.56 -10.13
C ALA A 323 -14.94 39.83 -10.51
N ALA A 324 -13.62 39.83 -10.33
CA ALA A 324 -12.77 40.95 -10.75
C ALA A 324 -12.73 41.11 -12.29
N ARG A 325 -12.71 40.01 -13.05
CA ARG A 325 -12.79 40.04 -14.53
C ARG A 325 -14.13 40.59 -15.00
N GLU A 326 -15.24 40.18 -14.37
CA GLU A 326 -16.58 40.69 -14.68
C GLU A 326 -16.69 42.19 -14.41
N GLN A 327 -16.19 42.65 -13.25
CA GLN A 327 -16.14 44.08 -12.91
C GLN A 327 -15.31 44.88 -13.92
N ALA A 328 -14.15 44.36 -14.32
CA ALA A 328 -13.30 44.99 -15.33
C ALA A 328 -14.00 45.06 -16.70
N ALA A 329 -14.72 44.01 -17.10
CA ALA A 329 -15.49 43.98 -18.34
C ALA A 329 -16.64 45.01 -18.31
N ALA A 330 -17.38 45.10 -17.20
CA ALA A 330 -18.43 46.09 -17.01
C ALA A 330 -17.89 47.54 -17.05
N ALA A 331 -16.73 47.78 -16.42
CA ALA A 331 -16.08 49.09 -16.47
C ALA A 331 -15.67 49.48 -17.90
N ARG A 332 -15.08 48.54 -18.67
CA ARG A 332 -14.73 48.75 -20.09
C ARG A 332 -15.96 49.06 -20.93
N ALA A 333 -17.07 48.34 -20.73
CA ALA A 333 -18.32 48.61 -21.44
C ALA A 333 -18.87 50.02 -21.15
N ARG A 334 -18.81 50.47 -19.89
CA ARG A 334 -19.22 51.84 -19.51
C ARG A 334 -18.37 52.91 -20.18
N VAL A 335 -17.05 52.71 -20.23
CA VAL A 335 -16.12 53.62 -20.91
C VAL A 335 -16.42 53.67 -22.41
N ALA A 336 -16.61 52.51 -23.06
CA ALA A 336 -16.95 52.45 -24.48
C ALA A 336 -18.27 53.18 -24.79
N ALA A 337 -19.31 52.97 -23.97
CA ALA A 337 -20.59 53.67 -24.12
C ALA A 337 -20.45 55.19 -23.92
N ALA A 338 -19.62 55.63 -22.98
CA ALA A 338 -19.35 57.06 -22.79
C ALA A 338 -18.60 57.67 -23.98
N GLN A 339 -17.64 56.95 -24.57
CA GLN A 339 -16.92 57.38 -25.77
C GLN A 339 -17.86 57.48 -26.99
N GLN A 340 -18.76 56.52 -27.17
CA GLN A 340 -19.77 56.55 -28.23
C GLN A 340 -20.68 57.77 -28.09
N ARG A 341 -21.24 58.01 -26.89
CA ARG A 341 -22.05 59.22 -26.62
C ARG A 341 -21.28 60.50 -26.93
N ALA A 342 -20.02 60.58 -26.53
CA ALA A 342 -19.18 61.75 -26.84
C ALA A 342 -18.92 61.91 -28.34
N ALA A 343 -18.77 60.82 -29.09
CA ALA A 343 -18.62 60.84 -30.54
C ALA A 343 -19.91 61.27 -31.26
N ASP A 344 -21.07 60.82 -30.78
CA ASP A 344 -22.37 61.19 -31.34
C ASP A 344 -22.71 62.66 -31.09
N VAL A 345 -22.39 63.19 -29.90
CA VAL A 345 -22.48 64.63 -29.59
C VAL A 345 -21.60 65.45 -30.53
N ARG A 346 -20.37 65.01 -30.84
CA ARG A 346 -19.51 65.69 -31.83
C ARG A 346 -20.07 65.63 -33.25
N ARG A 347 -20.75 64.54 -33.63
CA ARG A 347 -21.37 64.37 -34.96
C ARG A 347 -22.62 65.23 -35.14
N THR A 348 -23.35 65.48 -34.06
CA THR A 348 -24.62 66.25 -34.06
C THR A 348 -24.41 67.74 -33.73
N ALA A 349 -23.22 68.13 -33.27
CA ALA A 349 -22.89 69.53 -33.09
C ALA A 349 -22.88 70.26 -34.45
N PRO A 350 -23.61 71.38 -34.59
CA PRO A 350 -23.57 72.17 -35.81
C PRO A 350 -22.15 72.68 -36.07
N PRO A 351 -21.73 72.84 -37.34
CA PRO A 351 -20.41 73.34 -37.66
C PRO A 351 -20.24 74.70 -36.98
N ALA A 352 -19.26 74.79 -36.07
CA ALA A 352 -18.94 76.03 -35.39
C ALA A 352 -18.54 77.07 -36.45
N ALA A 353 -19.43 78.03 -36.69
CA ALA A 353 -19.12 79.22 -37.45
C ALA A 353 -18.03 79.99 -36.69
N GLY A 354 -16.83 80.03 -37.28
CA GLY A 354 -15.76 80.98 -37.00
C GLY A 354 -15.24 81.03 -35.56
N ARG A 355 -14.05 80.46 -35.34
CA ARG A 355 -13.14 81.03 -34.34
C ARG A 355 -11.77 81.34 -34.94
N PRO A 356 -11.16 82.48 -34.57
CA PRO A 356 -9.97 83.02 -35.22
C PRO A 356 -8.71 82.25 -34.85
N GLY A 357 -7.69 82.42 -35.69
CA GLY A 357 -6.44 81.67 -35.69
C GLY A 357 -5.61 81.73 -34.41
N PRO A 358 -4.61 80.83 -34.31
CA PRO A 358 -3.78 80.66 -33.13
C PRO A 358 -2.79 81.84 -33.00
N ALA A 359 -2.96 82.62 -31.94
CA ALA A 359 -1.92 83.52 -31.45
C ALA A 359 -1.25 82.90 -30.21
N GLY A 360 0.08 82.86 -30.25
CA GLY A 360 0.91 82.88 -29.05
C GLY A 360 1.22 81.53 -28.42
N THR A 361 2.34 80.95 -28.83
CA THR A 361 3.19 80.10 -27.98
C THR A 361 3.67 80.92 -26.77
N PRO A 362 3.60 80.40 -25.53
CA PRO A 362 4.56 80.78 -24.51
C PRO A 362 5.48 79.59 -24.22
N ALA A 363 6.75 79.76 -24.60
CA ALA A 363 7.85 78.96 -24.14
C ALA A 363 8.13 79.28 -22.66
N TRP A 364 7.94 78.30 -21.78
CA TRP A 364 8.73 78.13 -20.54
C TRP A 364 8.66 76.64 -20.18
N ARG A 365 9.73 75.87 -20.41
CA ARG A 365 10.80 75.57 -19.43
C ARG A 365 10.26 75.27 -18.03
N THR A 366 10.15 73.98 -17.67
CA THR A 366 11.12 73.34 -16.75
C THR A 366 10.88 71.82 -16.64
N PRO A 367 11.93 70.99 -16.67
CA PRO A 367 11.86 69.59 -16.30
C PRO A 367 12.20 69.43 -14.81
N ILE A 368 11.32 68.80 -14.02
CA ILE A 368 11.68 68.33 -12.68
C ILE A 368 11.99 66.84 -12.77
N ARG A 369 13.30 66.60 -12.80
CA ARG A 369 13.97 65.36 -12.41
C ARG A 369 13.70 65.11 -10.93
N ARG A 370 13.28 63.90 -10.56
CA ARG A 370 13.48 63.39 -9.20
C ARG A 370 13.76 61.89 -9.26
N ASP A 371 15.04 61.56 -9.29
CA ASP A 371 15.59 60.35 -8.70
C ASP A 371 15.21 60.34 -7.21
N VAL A 372 14.73 59.20 -6.69
CA VAL A 372 15.08 58.70 -5.34
C VAL A 372 14.91 57.17 -5.37
N ASP A 373 16.05 56.48 -5.35
CA ASP A 373 16.22 55.13 -4.84
C ASP A 373 15.86 55.06 -3.35
N GLY A 374 15.27 53.94 -2.94
CA GLY A 374 15.07 53.54 -1.55
C GLY A 374 14.62 52.10 -1.47
#